data_AF-A0A4S2D139-F1
#
_entry.id   AF-A0A4S2D139-F1
#
_cell.length_a   1.000
_cell.length_b   1.000
_cell.length_c   1.000
_cell.angle_alpha   90.00
_cell.angle_beta   90.00
_cell.angle_gamma   90.00
#
_symmetry.space_group_name_H-M   'P 1'
#
loop_
_entity.id
_entity.type
_entity.pdbx_description
1 polymer ?
#
loop_
_entity_poly.entity_id
_entity_poly.type
_entity_poly.pdbx_seq_one_letter_code
_entity_poly.pdbx_strand_id
1 'polypeptide(L)'
;MNVLRSPARRRVTAALVVAVHAGAQAAFVAVAPRLPLDAGAIALAVASGLVMLVAAAALWTLALRAVSARALLTLLLAGVALAASAVAAPIAIPIVAAIASPLIAAGSPPAAATAMRRHPWRTAAGLVVTAVAVILATIVAMLLGLLVTGALGAAVAWVLIGVGAIALIGAWARWARAGTSVGAAQP
;
A
#
# COMPACT_ATOMS: atom_id res chain seq x y z
N MET A 1 4.32 -25.44 -6.36
CA MET A 1 4.44 -23.98 -6.65
C MET A 1 5.54 -23.37 -5.78
N ASN A 2 6.79 -23.31 -6.27
CA ASN A 2 7.99 -22.90 -5.49
C ASN A 2 8.69 -21.64 -6.05
N VAL A 3 7.99 -20.88 -6.91
CA VAL A 3 8.59 -19.85 -7.78
C VAL A 3 9.07 -18.59 -7.02
N LEU A 4 8.65 -18.40 -5.77
CA LEU A 4 8.92 -17.18 -4.97
C LEU A 4 10.11 -17.29 -3.97
N ARG A 5 10.90 -18.37 -4.00
CA ARG A 5 11.98 -18.56 -3.01
C ARG A 5 13.19 -17.63 -3.20
N SER A 6 13.44 -17.17 -4.44
CA SER A 6 14.59 -16.29 -4.73
C SER A 6 14.30 -14.83 -4.33
N PRO A 7 15.17 -14.18 -3.53
CA PRO A 7 15.02 -12.77 -3.19
C PRO A 7 15.12 -11.85 -4.41
N ALA A 8 15.92 -12.23 -5.41
CA ALA A 8 16.06 -11.50 -6.67
C ALA A 8 14.75 -11.54 -7.47
N ARG A 9 14.15 -12.73 -7.64
CA ARG A 9 12.85 -12.86 -8.34
C ARG A 9 11.76 -12.03 -7.68
N ARG A 10 11.68 -12.01 -6.35
CA ARG A 10 10.70 -11.19 -5.62
C ARG A 10 10.87 -9.69 -5.86
N ARG A 11 12.11 -9.20 -5.93
CA ARG A 11 12.39 -7.79 -6.26
C ARG A 11 11.93 -7.46 -7.69
N VAL A 12 12.22 -8.36 -8.64
CA VAL A 12 11.76 -8.21 -10.03
C VAL A 12 10.24 -8.23 -10.13
N THR A 13 9.56 -9.16 -9.45
CA THR A 13 8.08 -9.19 -9.43
C THR A 13 7.48 -7.95 -8.78
N ALA A 14 8.06 -7.47 -7.68
CA ALA A 14 7.59 -6.24 -7.03
C ALA A 14 7.77 -5.01 -7.96
N ALA A 15 8.92 -4.92 -8.64
CA ALA A 15 9.17 -3.87 -9.63
C ALA A 15 8.18 -3.96 -10.79
N LEU A 16 7.87 -5.17 -11.27
CA LEU A 16 6.88 -5.38 -12.32
C LEU A 16 5.47 -4.99 -11.88
N VAL A 17 5.07 -5.32 -10.64
CA VAL A 17 3.78 -4.87 -10.07
C VAL A 17 3.71 -3.34 -10.05
N VAL A 18 4.77 -2.66 -9.62
CA VAL A 18 4.84 -1.19 -9.60
C VAL A 18 4.78 -0.61 -11.01
N ALA A 19 5.54 -1.17 -11.95
CA ALA A 19 5.57 -0.70 -13.34
C ALA A 19 4.21 -0.87 -14.03
N VAL A 20 3.57 -2.04 -13.88
CA VAL A 20 2.23 -2.32 -14.43
C VAL A 20 1.18 -1.40 -13.79
N HIS A 21 1.23 -1.21 -12.47
CA HIS A 21 0.34 -0.30 -11.77
C HIS A 21 0.51 1.14 -12.28
N ALA A 22 1.74 1.64 -12.37
CA ALA A 22 2.01 2.99 -12.84
C ALA A 22 1.57 3.19 -14.30
N GLY A 23 1.81 2.20 -15.17
CA GLY A 23 1.33 2.22 -16.55
C GLY A 23 -0.20 2.25 -16.65
N ALA A 24 -0.90 1.46 -15.83
CA ALA A 24 -2.36 1.48 -15.79
C ALA A 24 -2.91 2.84 -15.32
N GLN A 25 -2.31 3.44 -14.28
CA GLN A 25 -2.72 4.76 -13.81
C GLN A 25 -2.44 5.85 -14.84
N ALA A 26 -1.32 5.79 -15.54
CA ALA A 26 -1.00 6.68 -16.66
C ALA A 26 -2.01 6.54 -17.81
N ALA A 27 -2.42 5.31 -18.13
CA ALA A 27 -3.44 5.05 -19.14
C ALA A 27 -4.80 5.64 -18.73
N PHE A 28 -5.21 5.52 -17.46
CA PHE A 28 -6.44 6.15 -16.96
C PHE A 28 -6.41 7.67 -17.08
N VAL A 29 -5.27 8.31 -16.78
CA VAL A 29 -5.09 9.75 -16.96
C VAL A 29 -5.15 10.14 -18.44
N ALA A 30 -4.62 9.30 -19.34
CA ALA A 30 -4.64 9.56 -20.79
C ALA A 30 -6.06 9.56 -21.39
N VAL A 31 -6.96 8.75 -20.84
CA VAL A 31 -8.34 8.59 -21.33
C VAL A 31 -9.37 9.33 -20.46
N ALA A 32 -8.92 10.07 -19.44
CA ALA A 32 -9.80 10.74 -18.49
C ALA A 32 -10.70 11.77 -19.19
N PRO A 33 -12.03 11.71 -18.98
CA PRO A 33 -12.94 12.74 -19.46
C PRO A 33 -12.59 14.11 -18.89
N ARG A 34 -12.85 15.16 -19.67
CA ARG A 34 -12.61 16.55 -19.23
C ARG A 34 -13.60 17.02 -18.17
N LEU A 35 -14.78 16.40 -18.09
CA LEU A 35 -15.82 16.73 -17.12
C LEU A 35 -15.71 15.80 -15.91
N PRO A 36 -15.46 16.34 -14.69
CA PRO A 36 -15.13 15.53 -13.51
C PRO A 36 -16.30 14.73 -12.92
N LEU A 37 -17.54 15.04 -13.31
CA LEU A 37 -18.76 14.35 -12.82
C LEU A 37 -19.46 13.53 -13.90
N ASP A 38 -18.76 13.24 -15.01
CA ASP A 38 -19.23 12.29 -16.01
C ASP A 38 -19.20 10.85 -15.44
N ALA A 39 -20.17 10.02 -15.83
CA ALA A 39 -20.18 8.59 -15.53
C ALA A 39 -18.86 7.90 -15.94
N GLY A 40 -18.25 8.35 -17.04
CA GLY A 40 -16.92 7.90 -17.47
C GLY A 40 -15.81 8.23 -16.45
N ALA A 41 -15.83 9.43 -15.86
CA ALA A 41 -14.85 9.84 -14.86
C ALA A 41 -15.01 9.04 -13.56
N ILE A 42 -16.26 8.80 -13.15
CA ILE A 42 -16.58 7.95 -11.99
C ILE A 42 -16.09 6.51 -12.23
N ALA A 43 -16.38 5.94 -13.41
CA ALA A 43 -15.94 4.58 -13.76
C ALA A 43 -14.42 4.44 -13.74
N LEU A 44 -13.68 5.43 -14.28
CA LEU A 44 -12.22 5.44 -14.24
C LEU A 44 -11.68 5.61 -12.82
N ALA A 45 -12.30 6.42 -11.97
CA ALA A 45 -11.91 6.56 -10.57
C ALA A 45 -12.08 5.22 -9.81
N VAL A 46 -13.19 4.52 -10.03
CA VAL A 46 -13.42 3.18 -9.46
C VAL A 46 -12.38 2.18 -9.98
N ALA A 47 -12.13 2.15 -11.30
CA ALA A 47 -11.12 1.28 -11.89
C ALA A 47 -9.71 1.56 -11.35
N SER A 48 -9.35 2.83 -11.20
CA SER A 48 -8.09 3.26 -10.58
C SER A 48 -7.95 2.78 -9.14
N GLY A 49 -9.02 2.91 -8.34
CA GLY A 49 -9.05 2.41 -6.96
C GLY A 49 -8.88 0.89 -6.89
N LEU A 50 -9.54 0.14 -7.77
CA LEU A 50 -9.40 -1.32 -7.86
C LEU A 50 -7.98 -1.73 -8.26
N VAL A 51 -7.39 -1.06 -9.26
CA VAL A 51 -6.00 -1.31 -9.68
C VAL A 51 -5.02 -1.02 -8.55
N MET A 52 -5.25 0.03 -7.76
CA MET A 52 -4.45 0.33 -6.57
C MET A 52 -4.58 -0.75 -5.49
N LEU A 53 -5.82 -1.23 -5.23
CA LEU A 53 -6.06 -2.30 -4.26
C LEU A 53 -5.38 -3.61 -4.68
N VAL A 54 -5.48 -3.99 -5.96
CA VAL A 54 -4.84 -5.19 -6.52
C VAL A 54 -3.31 -5.09 -6.42
N ALA A 55 -2.73 -3.94 -6.77
CA ALA A 55 -1.28 -3.72 -6.64
C ALA A 55 -0.83 -3.79 -5.18
N ALA A 56 -1.56 -3.14 -4.26
CA ALA A 56 -1.27 -3.20 -2.84
C ALA A 56 -1.35 -4.64 -2.30
N ALA A 57 -2.41 -5.37 -2.66
CA ALA A 57 -2.57 -6.77 -2.29
C ALA A 57 -1.37 -7.60 -2.81
N ALA A 58 -1.02 -7.49 -4.08
CA ALA A 58 0.12 -8.18 -4.67
C ALA A 58 1.43 -7.87 -3.93
N LEU A 59 1.73 -6.60 -3.61
CA LEU A 59 2.93 -6.23 -2.86
C LEU A 59 2.93 -6.81 -1.44
N TRP A 60 1.80 -6.78 -0.74
CA TRP A 60 1.65 -7.40 0.57
C TRP A 60 1.81 -8.93 0.50
N THR A 61 1.24 -9.59 -0.52
CA THR A 61 1.40 -11.04 -0.72
C THR A 61 2.88 -11.41 -0.91
N LEU A 62 3.60 -10.64 -1.72
CA LEU A 62 5.03 -10.81 -1.97
C LEU A 62 5.86 -10.59 -0.71
N ALA A 63 5.47 -9.64 0.13
CA ALA A 63 6.17 -9.28 1.36
C ALA A 63 5.96 -10.29 2.51
N LEU A 64 4.74 -10.80 2.66
CA LEU A 64 4.33 -11.72 3.73
C LEU A 64 4.64 -13.19 3.41
N ARG A 65 4.88 -13.54 2.13
CA ARG A 65 5.22 -14.88 1.62
C ARG A 65 4.13 -15.94 1.74
N ALA A 66 3.13 -15.73 2.59
CA ALA A 66 1.88 -16.48 2.66
C ALA A 66 0.78 -15.49 3.04
N VAL A 67 -0.38 -15.62 2.40
CA VAL A 67 -1.52 -14.73 2.62
C VAL A 67 -2.65 -15.59 3.14
N SER A 68 -3.05 -15.33 4.38
CA SER A 68 -4.27 -15.93 4.91
C SER A 68 -5.48 -15.22 4.32
N ALA A 69 -6.63 -15.89 4.26
CA ALA A 69 -7.91 -15.26 3.90
C ALA A 69 -8.20 -14.03 4.78
N ARG A 70 -7.75 -14.04 6.04
CA ARG A 70 -7.86 -12.91 6.97
C ARG A 70 -7.02 -11.70 6.56
N ALA A 71 -5.79 -11.91 6.09
CA ALA A 71 -4.96 -10.83 5.57
C ALA A 71 -5.56 -10.20 4.30
N LEU A 72 -6.14 -11.02 3.41
CA LEU A 72 -6.88 -10.53 2.25
C LEU A 72 -8.13 -9.74 2.64
N LEU A 73 -8.90 -10.23 3.62
CA LEU A 73 -10.07 -9.51 4.14
C LEU A 73 -9.64 -8.17 4.77
N THR A 74 -8.55 -8.16 5.53
CA THR A 74 -8.03 -6.94 6.16
C THR A 74 -7.54 -5.94 5.11
N LEU A 75 -6.91 -6.41 4.04
CA LEU A 75 -6.55 -5.59 2.88
C LEU A 75 -7.78 -4.98 2.20
N LEU A 76 -8.83 -5.78 1.99
CA LEU A 76 -10.08 -5.32 1.41
C LEU A 76 -10.72 -4.24 2.29
N LEU A 77 -10.86 -4.49 3.59
CA LEU A 77 -11.43 -3.54 4.54
C LEU A 77 -10.60 -2.26 4.64
N ALA A 78 -9.26 -2.36 4.63
CA ALA A 78 -8.37 -1.21 4.59
C ALA A 78 -8.55 -0.41 3.29
N GLY A 79 -8.70 -1.09 2.15
CA GLY A 79 -9.02 -0.47 0.87
C GLY A 79 -10.34 0.31 0.89
N VAL A 80 -11.40 -0.30 1.44
CA VAL A 80 -12.70 0.35 1.62
C VAL A 80 -12.59 1.55 2.55
N ALA A 81 -11.88 1.43 3.67
CA ALA A 81 -11.69 2.53 4.63
C ALA A 81 -10.89 3.70 4.01
N LEU A 82 -9.85 3.40 3.21
CA LEU A 82 -9.08 4.41 2.49
C LEU A 82 -9.94 5.11 1.43
N ALA A 83 -10.76 4.36 0.68
CA ALA A 83 -11.68 4.92 -0.29
C ALA A 83 -12.73 5.82 0.37
N ALA A 84 -13.35 5.37 1.47
CA ALA A 84 -14.27 6.17 2.26
C ALA A 84 -13.60 7.44 2.82
N SER A 85 -12.34 7.33 3.27
CA SER A 85 -11.58 8.47 3.75
C SER A 85 -11.28 9.47 2.65
N ALA A 86 -10.93 9.01 1.44
CA ALA A 86 -10.69 9.90 0.30
C ALA A 86 -11.94 10.72 -0.08
N VAL A 87 -13.14 10.21 0.19
CA VAL A 87 -14.40 10.93 -0.05
C VAL A 87 -14.78 11.82 1.14
N ALA A 88 -14.79 11.26 2.36
CA ALA A 88 -15.35 11.94 3.53
C ALA A 88 -14.36 12.90 4.21
N ALA A 89 -13.08 12.52 4.27
CA ALA A 89 -12.05 13.28 4.97
C ALA A 89 -10.66 12.90 4.42
N PRO A 90 -10.18 13.53 3.31
CA PRO A 90 -8.89 13.19 2.71
C PRO A 90 -7.71 13.26 3.69
N ILE A 91 -7.80 14.15 4.70
CA ILE A 91 -6.81 14.29 5.77
C ILE A 91 -6.68 13.04 6.66
N ALA A 92 -7.67 12.14 6.65
CA ALA A 92 -7.63 10.89 7.41
C ALA A 92 -6.84 9.77 6.71
N ILE A 93 -6.55 9.89 5.40
CA ILE A 93 -5.84 8.87 4.61
C ILE A 93 -4.51 8.43 5.27
N PRO A 94 -3.61 9.33 5.72
CA PRO A 94 -2.36 8.94 6.35
C PRO A 94 -2.56 8.12 7.63
N ILE A 95 -3.57 8.48 8.42
CA ILE A 95 -3.90 7.81 9.69
C ILE A 95 -4.44 6.41 9.40
N VAL A 96 -5.37 6.30 8.46
CA VAL A 96 -5.97 5.02 8.08
C VAL A 96 -4.92 4.07 7.50
N ALA A 97 -4.04 4.56 6.62
CA ALA A 97 -2.92 3.78 6.09
C ALA A 97 -1.95 3.33 7.19
N ALA A 98 -1.65 4.21 8.16
CA ALA A 98 -0.78 3.90 9.29
C ALA A 98 -1.39 2.79 10.16
N ILE A 99 -2.68 2.87 10.50
CA ILE A 99 -3.37 1.86 11.32
C ILE A 99 -3.55 0.54 10.57
N ALA A 100 -3.88 0.59 9.27
CA ALA A 100 -4.07 -0.62 8.46
C ALA A 100 -2.77 -1.43 8.32
N SER A 101 -1.62 -0.76 8.23
CA SER A 101 -0.33 -1.41 8.00
C SER A 101 0.04 -2.52 9.01
N PRO A 102 0.03 -2.30 10.34
CA PRO A 102 0.26 -3.37 11.32
C PRO A 102 -0.82 -4.45 11.29
N LEU A 103 -2.08 -4.10 11.03
CA LEU A 103 -3.19 -5.06 10.97
C LEU A 103 -3.02 -6.03 9.80
N ILE A 104 -2.66 -5.51 8.62
CA ILE A 104 -2.36 -6.32 7.44
C ILE A 104 -1.12 -7.16 7.70
N ALA A 105 -0.06 -6.58 8.26
CA ALA A 105 1.20 -7.28 8.50
C ALA A 105 1.07 -8.44 9.50
N ALA A 106 0.28 -8.25 10.56
CA ALA A 106 0.01 -9.28 11.57
C ALA A 106 -1.06 -10.29 11.11
N GLY A 107 -1.88 -9.94 10.11
CA GLY A 107 -2.95 -10.78 9.56
C GLY A 107 -4.15 -10.99 10.49
N SER A 108 -4.14 -10.41 11.70
CA SER A 108 -5.30 -10.36 12.60
C SER A 108 -5.17 -9.23 13.64
N PRO A 109 -6.30 -8.63 14.10
CA PRO A 109 -6.27 -7.57 15.11
C PRO A 109 -5.66 -7.99 16.46
N PRO A 110 -5.96 -9.19 17.03
CA PRO A 110 -5.34 -9.61 18.29
C PRO A 110 -3.82 -9.74 18.18
N ALA A 111 -3.32 -10.34 17.09
CA ALA A 111 -1.88 -10.49 16.87
C ALA A 111 -1.18 -9.13 16.73
N ALA A 112 -1.81 -8.18 16.03
CA ALA A 112 -1.31 -6.81 15.96
C ALA A 112 -1.24 -6.19 17.36
N ALA A 113 -2.31 -6.26 18.15
CA ALA A 113 -2.35 -5.71 19.50
C ALA A 113 -1.27 -6.31 20.42
N THR A 114 -1.06 -7.62 20.38
CA THR A 114 0.01 -8.29 21.13
C THR A 114 1.39 -7.79 20.70
N ALA A 115 1.65 -7.69 19.39
CA ALA A 115 2.93 -7.20 18.88
C ALA A 115 3.17 -5.72 19.23
N MET A 116 2.12 -4.90 19.19
CA MET A 116 2.18 -3.48 19.57
C MET A 116 2.54 -3.31 21.05
N ARG A 117 1.95 -4.13 21.94
CA ARG A 117 2.26 -4.10 23.38
C ARG A 117 3.70 -4.53 23.68
N ARG A 118 4.25 -5.49 22.92
CA ARG A 118 5.64 -5.95 23.07
C ARG A 118 6.66 -4.91 22.61
N HIS A 119 6.33 -4.14 21.58
CA HIS A 119 7.25 -3.16 20.99
C HIS A 119 6.55 -1.82 20.71
N PRO A 120 6.14 -1.07 21.75
CA PRO A 120 5.32 0.14 21.60
C PRO A 120 6.05 1.23 20.82
N TRP A 121 7.32 1.49 21.14
CA TRP A 121 8.12 2.52 20.48
C TRP A 121 8.41 2.24 19.01
N ARG A 122 8.72 0.98 18.67
CA ARG A 122 8.94 0.57 17.27
C ARG A 122 7.65 0.68 16.45
N THR A 123 6.52 0.36 17.06
CA THR A 123 5.20 0.52 16.45
C THR A 123 4.89 1.99 16.24
N ALA A 124 5.01 2.83 17.28
CA ALA A 124 4.75 4.26 17.19
C ALA A 124 5.61 4.92 16.10
N ALA A 125 6.92 4.62 16.07
CA ALA A 125 7.81 5.08 15.00
C ALA A 125 7.34 4.62 13.62
N GLY A 126 6.95 3.34 13.48
CA GLY A 126 6.41 2.81 12.21
C GLY A 126 5.11 3.50 11.76
N LEU A 127 4.22 3.83 12.70
CA LEU A 127 2.98 4.57 12.43
C LEU A 127 3.28 5.99 11.93
N VAL A 128 4.16 6.71 12.64
CA VAL A 128 4.57 8.07 12.27
C VAL A 128 5.24 8.07 10.90
N VAL A 129 6.18 7.16 10.66
CA VAL A 129 6.87 7.03 9.36
C VAL A 129 5.87 6.72 8.25
N THR A 130 4.88 5.86 8.49
CA THR A 130 3.83 5.57 7.51
C THR A 130 3.01 6.82 7.19
N ALA A 131 2.54 7.53 8.22
CA ALA A 131 1.74 8.74 8.03
C ALA A 131 2.53 9.81 7.25
N VAL A 132 3.78 10.08 7.65
CA VAL A 132 4.67 11.03 6.96
C VAL A 132 4.94 10.59 5.52
N ALA A 133 5.20 9.30 5.28
CA ALA A 133 5.43 8.78 3.94
C ALA A 133 4.21 8.96 3.03
N VAL A 134 2.99 8.76 3.55
CA VAL A 134 1.75 9.00 2.80
C VAL A 134 1.56 10.49 2.51
N ILE A 135 1.82 11.37 3.47
CA ILE A 135 1.75 12.82 3.27
C ILE A 135 2.74 13.24 2.18
N LEU A 136 4.00 12.79 2.27
CA LEU A 136 5.03 13.08 1.28
C LEU A 136 4.67 12.52 -0.10
N ALA A 137 4.13 11.31 -0.17
CA ALA A 137 3.65 10.71 -1.42
C ALA A 137 2.55 11.56 -2.07
N THR A 138 1.58 12.03 -1.28
CA THR A 138 0.52 12.94 -1.76
C THR A 138 1.11 14.26 -2.27
N ILE A 139 2.04 14.87 -1.53
CA ILE A 139 2.70 16.12 -1.95
C ILE A 139 3.46 15.89 -3.27
N VAL A 140 4.25 14.82 -3.38
CA VAL A 140 4.98 14.47 -4.60
C VAL A 140 4.02 14.24 -5.77
N ALA A 141 2.91 13.54 -5.55
CA ALA A 141 1.89 13.34 -6.59
C ALA A 141 1.28 14.66 -7.06
N MET A 142 0.95 15.57 -6.13
CA MET A 142 0.42 16.90 -6.45
C MET A 142 1.43 17.73 -7.21
N LEU A 143 2.68 17.79 -6.74
CA LEU A 143 3.76 18.52 -7.41
C LEU A 143 4.03 17.97 -8.81
N LEU A 144 4.09 16.66 -8.98
CA LEU A 144 4.27 16.04 -10.31
C LEU A 144 3.07 16.30 -11.22
N GLY A 145 1.85 16.27 -10.69
CA GLY A 145 0.66 16.64 -11.44
C GLY A 145 0.65 18.09 -11.90
N LEU A 146 1.30 19.00 -11.15
CA LEU A 146 1.48 20.40 -11.53
C LEU A 146 2.63 20.62 -12.52
N LEU A 147 3.75 19.92 -12.34
CA LEU A 147 4.99 20.13 -13.11
C LEU A 147 5.02 19.34 -14.43
N VAL A 148 4.42 18.16 -14.46
CA VAL A 148 4.40 17.25 -15.61
C VAL A 148 2.96 16.79 -15.80
N THR A 149 2.19 17.52 -16.60
CA THR A 149 0.77 17.20 -16.81
C THR A 149 0.60 15.96 -17.68
N GLY A 150 -0.51 15.24 -17.45
CA GLY A 150 -0.90 14.09 -18.25
C GLY A 150 -0.23 12.76 -17.83
N ALA A 151 -0.25 11.80 -18.76
CA ALA A 151 0.07 10.40 -18.49
C ALA A 151 1.52 10.19 -17.99
N LEU A 152 2.48 10.97 -18.48
CA LEU A 152 3.89 10.84 -18.08
C LEU A 152 4.12 11.23 -16.62
N GLY A 153 3.57 12.36 -16.15
CA GLY A 153 3.69 12.76 -14.75
C GLY A 153 3.00 11.77 -13.81
N ALA A 154 1.85 11.26 -14.23
CA ALA A 154 1.16 10.17 -13.50
C ALA A 154 2.05 8.93 -13.39
N ALA A 155 2.64 8.46 -14.50
CA ALA A 155 3.53 7.30 -14.49
C ALA A 155 4.70 7.48 -13.50
N VAL A 156 5.39 8.62 -13.55
CA VAL A 156 6.52 8.91 -12.67
C VAL A 156 6.08 8.97 -11.21
N ALA A 157 4.97 9.65 -10.90
CA ALA A 157 4.43 9.74 -9.55
C ALA A 157 4.12 8.34 -8.99
N TRP A 158 3.42 7.51 -9.75
CA TRP A 158 3.03 6.16 -9.30
C TRP A 158 4.22 5.20 -9.18
N VAL A 159 5.27 5.35 -10.00
CA VAL A 159 6.52 4.60 -9.81
C VAL A 159 7.18 4.98 -8.48
N LEU A 160 7.33 6.28 -8.19
CA LEU A 160 7.97 6.76 -6.95
C LEU A 160 7.19 6.30 -5.71
N ILE A 161 5.86 6.46 -5.74
CA ILE A 161 4.96 6.01 -4.67
C ILE A 161 5.07 4.50 -4.50
N GLY A 162 5.07 3.73 -5.59
CA GLY A 162 5.21 2.27 -5.56
C GLY A 162 6.52 1.79 -4.95
N VAL A 163 7.64 2.45 -5.27
CA VAL A 163 8.95 2.16 -4.67
C VAL A 163 8.94 2.43 -3.16
N GLY A 164 8.37 3.57 -2.74
CA GLY A 164 8.19 3.90 -1.33
C GLY A 164 7.32 2.87 -0.59
N ALA A 165 6.21 2.45 -1.23
CA ALA A 165 5.31 1.43 -0.71
C ALA A 165 6.02 0.08 -0.50
N ILE A 166 6.87 -0.35 -1.44
CA ILE A 166 7.68 -1.58 -1.27
C ILE A 166 8.54 -1.51 -0.01
N ALA A 167 9.23 -0.38 0.23
CA ALA A 167 10.08 -0.21 1.39
C ALA A 167 9.28 -0.26 2.70
N LEU A 168 8.13 0.42 2.74
CA LEU A 168 7.26 0.51 3.89
C LEU A 168 6.58 -0.84 4.23
N ILE A 169 5.99 -1.50 3.22
CA ILE A 169 5.42 -2.84 3.35
C ILE A 169 6.50 -3.83 3.81
N GLY A 170 7.70 -3.74 3.25
CA GLY A 170 8.84 -4.54 3.66
C GLY A 170 9.23 -4.35 5.14
N ALA A 171 9.18 -3.11 5.63
CA ALA A 171 9.45 -2.79 7.03
C ALA A 171 8.40 -3.40 7.97
N TRP A 172 7.11 -3.24 7.66
CA TRP A 172 6.02 -3.85 8.43
C TRP A 172 6.04 -5.38 8.39
N ALA A 173 6.38 -5.98 7.25
CA ALA A 173 6.54 -7.43 7.15
C ALA A 173 7.73 -7.94 7.99
N ARG A 174 8.82 -7.17 8.12
CA ARG A 174 9.93 -7.51 9.03
C ARG A 174 9.52 -7.36 10.49
N TRP A 175 8.76 -6.31 10.82
CA TRP A 175 8.21 -6.09 12.16
C TRP A 175 7.33 -7.26 12.60
N ALA A 176 6.42 -7.74 11.74
CA ALA A 176 5.55 -8.87 12.05
C ALA A 176 6.32 -10.17 12.32
N ARG A 177 7.39 -10.44 11.53
CA ARG A 177 8.25 -11.63 11.73
C ARG A 177 9.11 -11.55 12.99
N ALA A 178 9.55 -10.36 13.39
CA ALA A 178 10.29 -10.19 14.64
C ALA A 178 9.42 -10.58 15.85
N GLY A 179 8.11 -10.34 15.79
CA GLY A 179 7.15 -10.72 16.84
C GLY A 179 6.96 -12.23 17.02
N THR A 180 7.18 -13.05 15.98
CA THR A 180 7.04 -14.51 16.05
C THR A 180 8.33 -15.22 16.48
N SER A 181 9.49 -14.59 16.28
CA SER A 181 10.80 -15.23 16.49
C SER A 181 11.22 -15.32 17.96
N VAL A 182 10.71 -14.43 18.82
CA VAL A 182 11.06 -14.39 20.25
C VAL A 182 10.34 -15.47 21.07
N GLY A 183 9.31 -16.13 20.51
CA GLY A 183 8.59 -17.23 21.16
C GLY A 183 9.22 -18.62 21.02
N ALA A 184 10.28 -18.77 20.22
CA ALA A 184 10.90 -20.07 19.93
C ALA A 184 12.13 -20.38 20.81
N ALA A 185 12.46 -19.52 21.77
CA ALA A 185 13.58 -19.69 22.69
C ALA A 185 13.06 -19.81 24.12
N GLN A 186 12.48 -20.96 24.47
CA GLN A 186 12.42 -21.44 25.85
C GLN A 186 12.57 -22.98 25.84
N PRO A 187 13.76 -23.51 26.19
CA PRO A 187 13.86 -24.84 26.79
C PRO A 187 13.32 -24.82 28.24
#